data_AF-A0A934FP11-F1
#
_entry.id   AF-A0A934FP11-F1
#
_cell.length_a   1.000
_cell.length_b   1.000
_cell.length_c   1.000
_cell.angle_alpha   90.00
_cell.angle_beta   90.00
_cell.angle_gamma   90.00
#
_symmetry.space_group_name_H-M   'P 1'
#
loop_
_entity.id
_entity.type
_entity.pdbx_description
1 polymer ?
#
loop_
_entity_poly.entity_id
_entity_poly.type
_entity_poly.pdbx_seq_one_letter_code
_entity_poly.pdbx_strand_id
1 'polypeptide(L)'
;MTTAANLFPRLLLLAALLLPQFTPRLSAQATSEPTNSVRVEINFDGKPKGKAKFSESSSRSDAEDVIRILTDLKISAGEEANEAVVVLGRGTMDGLVHRNFTALGSDVVVNGTVNRDLVVLFGKVKLGPTADVRGQAVFIGCEVERAPGAKLARHPKELLTAAQFPKLHWATDYLAQGVLMLRPLPPGVSWAWVAMAMFALVYVLMQVLFPASVQASVGALEQRPVTALFTGLLTSILVAPVCVLLVATGVGVLLLPLVLVAFVGAVLLGKTALLRFVGHQFGRQAKLGLLEHGLLALVVGGVIVCLLYMVPVLGVFVWGTATLLGLGATVVAAVQHLGKENERAAGDIPPVPTDALGTTGEATLPRVGFWKRFFATLLDAVLIGATVGIVTKGLLFPPAWFLYHVVMWWWKGTTIGGIVFGLRIVREDGRAVTLGVALVRALASLFSLIALGLGFFWAGWSRERRAWHDRIAGTIVVQMPRGMSLL
;
A
#
# COMPACT_ATOMS: atom_id res chain seq x y z
N MET A 1 -29.23 13.26 -17.20
CA MET A 1 -29.10 12.19 -16.18
C MET A 1 -29.05 10.77 -16.78
N THR A 2 -28.88 10.59 -18.10
CA THR A 2 -28.88 9.27 -18.76
C THR A 2 -27.50 8.78 -19.22
N THR A 3 -26.41 9.51 -18.95
CA THR A 3 -25.06 9.16 -19.41
C THR A 3 -24.23 8.37 -18.38
N ALA A 4 -24.60 8.40 -17.09
CA ALA A 4 -23.87 7.71 -16.02
C ALA A 4 -24.26 6.24 -15.85
N ALA A 5 -25.47 5.84 -16.25
CA ALA A 5 -25.98 4.48 -16.10
C ALA A 5 -25.33 3.47 -17.08
N ASN A 6 -24.69 3.95 -18.16
CA ASN A 6 -24.03 3.10 -19.16
C ASN A 6 -22.52 2.93 -18.95
N LEU A 7 -21.93 3.61 -17.96
CA LEU A 7 -20.48 3.50 -17.68
C LEU A 7 -20.14 2.26 -16.86
N PHE A 8 -21.00 1.88 -15.91
CA PHE A 8 -20.72 0.78 -14.99
C PHE A 8 -20.65 -0.61 -15.67
N PRO A 9 -21.54 -0.96 -16.62
CA PRO A 9 -21.44 -2.23 -17.36
C PRO A 9 -20.23 -2.27 -18.29
N ARG A 10 -19.81 -1.12 -18.84
CA ARG A 10 -18.66 -1.00 -19.75
C ARG A 10 -17.32 -1.07 -19.00
N LEU A 11 -17.27 -0.56 -17.77
CA LEU A 11 -16.13 -0.72 -16.85
C LEU A 11 -16.00 -2.17 -16.35
N LEU A 12 -17.13 -2.87 -16.13
CA LEU A 12 -17.13 -4.29 -15.79
C LEU A 12 -16.66 -5.18 -16.95
N LEU A 13 -17.01 -4.85 -18.18
CA LEU A 13 -16.49 -5.50 -19.40
C LEU A 13 -14.99 -5.26 -19.60
N LEU A 14 -14.50 -4.07 -19.22
CA LEU A 14 -13.06 -3.75 -19.26
C LEU A 14 -12.26 -4.50 -18.18
N ALA A 15 -12.84 -4.67 -16.98
CA ALA A 15 -12.24 -5.47 -15.91
C ALA A 15 -12.22 -6.97 -16.24
N ALA A 16 -13.23 -7.47 -16.96
CA ALA A 16 -13.29 -8.86 -17.44
C ALA A 16 -12.25 -9.17 -18.55
N LEU A 17 -11.83 -8.16 -19.32
CA LEU A 17 -10.75 -8.29 -20.32
C LEU A 17 -9.34 -8.25 -19.70
N LEU A 18 -9.22 -7.94 -18.41
CA LEU A 18 -7.94 -7.79 -17.69
C LEU A 18 -7.64 -8.93 -16.70
N LEU A 19 -8.50 -9.95 -16.61
CA LEU A 19 -8.24 -11.17 -15.85
C LEU A 19 -7.91 -12.32 -16.82
N PRO A 20 -6.73 -12.98 -16.72
CA PRO A 20 -6.36 -14.04 -17.64
C PRO A 20 -6.98 -15.36 -17.19
N GLN A 21 -8.30 -15.50 -17.16
CA GLN A 21 -8.95 -16.78 -16.85
C GLN A 21 -10.36 -16.84 -17.51
N PHE A 22 -10.56 -17.82 -18.39
CA PHE A 22 -11.84 -18.31 -18.94
C PHE A 22 -12.66 -17.40 -19.88
N THR A 23 -12.46 -17.56 -21.19
CA THR A 23 -13.57 -17.50 -22.16
C THR A 23 -14.04 -18.92 -22.46
N PRO A 24 -15.31 -19.30 -22.21
CA PRO A 24 -15.85 -20.56 -22.69
C PRO A 24 -16.04 -20.48 -24.20
N ARG A 25 -15.47 -21.44 -24.95
CA ARG A 25 -15.82 -21.67 -26.36
C ARG A 25 -17.26 -22.20 -26.42
N LEU A 26 -18.20 -21.34 -26.80
CA LEU A 26 -19.44 -21.79 -27.43
C LEU A 26 -19.23 -21.71 -28.94
N SER A 27 -18.93 -22.86 -29.56
CA SER A 27 -19.25 -23.10 -30.96
C SER A 27 -19.95 -24.43 -31.03
N ALA A 28 -21.22 -24.38 -31.46
CA ALA A 28 -22.03 -25.54 -31.77
C ALA A 28 -21.41 -26.35 -32.93
N GLN A 29 -21.67 -27.66 -32.89
CA GLN A 29 -21.22 -28.76 -33.74
C GLN A 29 -21.40 -28.57 -35.26
N ALA A 30 -20.49 -29.17 -36.03
CA ALA A 30 -20.82 -30.34 -36.88
C ALA A 30 -19.55 -31.11 -37.33
N THR A 31 -19.37 -32.28 -36.72
CA THR A 31 -18.94 -33.58 -37.31
C THR A 31 -17.79 -33.64 -38.32
N SER A 32 -16.65 -34.21 -37.90
CA SER A 32 -16.20 -35.56 -38.31
C SER A 32 -14.86 -35.91 -37.64
N GLU A 33 -14.89 -36.83 -36.68
CA GLU A 33 -13.73 -37.58 -36.17
C GLU A 33 -13.23 -38.59 -37.25
N PRO A 34 -12.02 -39.23 -37.15
CA PRO A 34 -11.34 -39.58 -35.89
C PRO A 34 -9.78 -39.50 -35.85
N THR A 35 -9.28 -39.56 -34.61
CA THR A 35 -7.99 -40.14 -34.18
C THR A 35 -6.68 -39.40 -34.44
N ASN A 36 -6.17 -38.72 -33.39
CA ASN A 36 -4.92 -39.14 -32.77
C ASN A 36 -4.83 -38.64 -31.32
N SER A 37 -5.08 -39.53 -30.38
CA SER A 37 -4.92 -39.28 -28.95
C SER A 37 -3.44 -39.38 -28.57
N VAL A 38 -2.81 -38.25 -28.25
CA VAL A 38 -1.51 -38.27 -27.55
C VAL A 38 -1.80 -38.26 -26.05
N ARG A 39 -1.63 -39.43 -25.43
CA ARG A 39 -1.66 -39.64 -23.98
C ARG A 39 -0.34 -39.10 -23.40
N VAL A 40 -0.41 -38.09 -22.54
CA VAL A 40 0.75 -37.63 -21.75
C VAL A 40 0.71 -38.35 -20.41
N GLU A 41 1.48 -39.44 -20.29
CA GLU A 41 1.86 -40.00 -18.99
C GLU A 41 2.98 -39.14 -18.41
N ILE A 42 2.75 -38.55 -17.23
CA ILE A 42 3.78 -37.85 -16.47
C ILE A 42 4.40 -38.87 -15.53
N ASN A 43 5.60 -39.35 -15.87
CA ASN A 43 6.41 -40.16 -14.97
C ASN A 43 7.43 -39.26 -14.26
N PHE A 44 7.43 -39.31 -12.92
CA PHE A 44 8.37 -38.58 -12.07
C PHE A 44 9.61 -39.44 -11.83
N ASP A 45 10.66 -39.27 -12.63
CA ASP A 45 12.03 -39.48 -12.13
C ASP A 45 13.12 -38.99 -13.09
N GLY A 46 14.20 -38.43 -12.52
CA GLY A 46 15.51 -38.36 -13.19
C GLY A 46 15.92 -37.04 -13.88
N LYS A 47 17.08 -36.52 -13.45
CA LYS A 47 17.78 -35.28 -13.86
C LYS A 47 18.31 -35.25 -15.33
N PRO A 48 18.73 -34.05 -15.83
CA PRO A 48 18.62 -33.64 -17.23
C PRO A 48 19.88 -33.89 -18.06
N LYS A 49 19.75 -34.32 -19.32
CA LYS A 49 20.77 -34.16 -20.37
C LYS A 49 20.14 -34.16 -21.76
N GLY A 50 20.45 -33.15 -22.57
CA GLY A 50 20.25 -33.20 -24.02
C GLY A 50 19.77 -31.89 -24.63
N LYS A 51 20.63 -31.24 -25.41
CA LYS A 51 20.30 -30.06 -26.22
C LYS A 51 19.28 -30.46 -27.29
N ALA A 52 18.02 -30.03 -27.18
CA ALA A 52 17.05 -30.14 -28.26
C ALA A 52 17.11 -28.88 -29.12
N LYS A 53 17.70 -29.03 -30.32
CA LYS A 53 17.75 -28.02 -31.37
C LYS A 53 16.38 -28.04 -32.06
N PHE A 54 15.53 -27.04 -31.82
CA PHE A 54 14.29 -26.89 -32.56
C PHE A 54 14.60 -26.12 -33.86
N SER A 55 14.58 -26.82 -34.99
CA SER A 55 14.71 -26.23 -36.33
C SER A 55 13.30 -26.05 -36.88
N GLU A 56 12.74 -24.85 -36.73
CA GLU A 56 11.51 -24.46 -37.43
C GLU A 56 11.91 -23.63 -38.67
N SER A 57 11.77 -24.22 -39.85
CA SER A 57 11.97 -23.53 -41.12
C SER A 57 10.73 -22.70 -41.44
N SER A 58 10.76 -21.41 -41.14
CA SER A 58 9.93 -20.41 -41.83
C SER A 58 10.81 -19.22 -42.22
N SER A 59 10.55 -18.70 -43.41
CA SER A 59 11.39 -17.82 -44.21
C SER A 59 11.87 -16.51 -43.53
N ARG A 60 13.20 -16.38 -43.42
CA ARG A 60 14.06 -15.17 -43.38
C ARG A 60 13.41 -13.81 -43.03
N SER A 61 13.63 -13.39 -41.78
CA SER A 61 14.17 -12.08 -41.42
C SER A 61 15.02 -12.26 -40.16
N ASP A 62 16.32 -12.00 -40.21
CA ASP A 62 17.31 -12.24 -39.13
C ASP A 62 17.18 -11.27 -37.93
N ALA A 63 16.00 -10.69 -37.71
CA ALA A 63 15.74 -9.69 -36.68
C ALA A 63 15.31 -10.34 -35.35
N GLU A 64 15.91 -9.92 -34.24
CA GLU A 64 15.62 -10.45 -32.88
C GLU A 64 14.35 -9.84 -32.27
N ASP A 65 13.71 -10.57 -31.34
CA ASP A 65 12.64 -10.06 -30.49
C ASP A 65 13.23 -9.33 -29.28
N VAL A 66 12.91 -8.05 -29.12
CA VAL A 66 13.50 -7.18 -28.09
C VAL A 66 12.45 -6.81 -27.04
N ILE A 67 12.59 -7.39 -25.85
CA ILE A 67 11.74 -7.08 -24.69
C ILE A 67 12.58 -6.35 -23.64
N ARG A 68 12.09 -5.20 -23.17
CA ARG A 68 12.70 -4.38 -22.11
C ARG A 68 11.65 -4.02 -21.06
N ILE A 69 11.97 -4.33 -19.80
CA ILE A 69 11.12 -4.04 -18.65
C ILE A 69 11.93 -3.15 -17.70
N LEU A 70 11.34 -2.04 -17.24
CA LEU A 70 11.96 -1.03 -16.36
C LEU A 70 13.23 -0.38 -16.93
N THR A 71 13.48 -0.54 -18.23
CA THR A 71 14.70 -0.09 -18.92
C THR A 71 14.33 0.52 -20.26
N ASP A 72 15.14 1.47 -20.70
CA ASP A 72 14.90 2.18 -21.96
C ASP A 72 15.21 1.29 -23.17
N LEU A 73 14.35 1.39 -24.18
CA LEU A 73 14.50 0.69 -25.45
C LEU A 73 14.84 1.74 -26.52
N LYS A 74 16.02 1.62 -27.13
CA LYS A 74 16.41 2.45 -28.27
C LYS A 74 16.71 1.53 -29.46
N ILE A 75 15.96 1.71 -30.54
CA ILE A 75 16.20 1.07 -31.85
C ILE A 75 16.69 2.17 -32.77
N SER A 76 17.98 2.13 -33.12
CA SER A 76 18.63 3.17 -33.92
C SER A 76 18.33 3.00 -35.42
N ALA A 77 18.58 4.05 -36.21
CA ALA A 77 18.41 4.00 -37.66
C ALA A 77 19.31 2.90 -38.28
N GLY A 78 18.71 1.95 -38.99
CA GLY A 78 19.39 0.79 -39.57
C GLY A 78 19.36 -0.49 -38.71
N GLU A 79 18.84 -0.41 -37.48
CA GLU A 79 18.56 -1.60 -36.67
C GLU A 79 17.16 -2.15 -36.99
N GLU A 80 17.07 -3.48 -37.08
CA GLU A 80 15.83 -4.19 -37.34
C GLU A 80 15.45 -5.05 -36.13
N ALA A 81 14.21 -4.93 -35.68
CA ALA A 81 13.64 -5.79 -34.65
C ALA A 81 12.43 -6.54 -35.22
N ASN A 82 12.23 -7.78 -34.77
CA ASN A 82 11.05 -8.54 -35.19
C ASN A 82 9.84 -8.13 -34.36
N GLU A 83 9.94 -8.17 -33.03
CA GLU A 83 8.97 -7.63 -32.09
C GLU A 83 9.66 -6.73 -31.05
N ALA A 84 9.02 -5.63 -30.67
CA ALA A 84 9.58 -4.67 -29.72
C ALA A 84 8.56 -4.42 -28.60
N VAL A 85 8.94 -4.76 -27.37
CA VAL A 85 8.10 -4.55 -26.19
C VAL A 85 8.85 -3.74 -25.14
N VAL A 86 8.29 -2.60 -24.75
CA VAL A 86 8.81 -1.76 -23.66
C VAL A 86 7.76 -1.61 -22.55
N VAL A 87 8.15 -1.93 -21.32
CA VAL A 87 7.30 -1.81 -20.13
C VAL A 87 7.98 -0.89 -19.13
N LEU A 88 7.32 0.22 -18.78
CA LEU A 88 7.78 1.20 -17.80
C LEU A 88 9.20 1.75 -18.10
N GLY A 89 9.37 2.41 -19.25
CA GLY A 89 10.63 3.04 -19.67
C GLY A 89 10.44 4.08 -20.77
N ARG A 90 11.52 4.49 -21.44
CA ARG A 90 11.45 5.30 -22.67
C ARG A 90 11.73 4.44 -23.90
N GLY A 91 10.81 4.44 -24.85
CA GLY A 91 10.95 3.75 -26.14
C GLY A 91 11.27 4.74 -27.25
N THR A 92 12.49 4.72 -27.80
CA THR A 92 12.84 5.51 -28.99
C THR A 92 13.09 4.57 -30.15
N MET A 93 12.35 4.77 -31.25
CA MET A 93 12.37 3.86 -32.39
C MET A 93 12.58 4.65 -33.68
N ASP A 94 13.82 4.58 -34.19
CA ASP A 94 14.25 5.19 -35.45
C ASP A 94 14.46 4.13 -36.56
N GLY A 95 14.54 2.84 -36.20
CA GLY A 95 14.75 1.70 -37.11
C GLY A 95 13.47 1.03 -37.65
N LEU A 96 13.55 -0.26 -38.01
CA LEU A 96 12.43 -1.04 -38.58
C LEU A 96 11.93 -2.10 -37.59
N VAL A 97 10.61 -2.14 -37.35
CA VAL A 97 9.96 -3.21 -36.58
C VAL A 97 9.04 -4.02 -37.50
N HIS A 98 9.34 -5.31 -37.65
CA HIS A 98 8.65 -6.18 -38.61
C HIS A 98 7.23 -6.56 -38.18
N ARG A 99 6.99 -6.74 -36.88
CA ARG A 99 5.68 -7.08 -36.33
C ARG A 99 5.16 -5.91 -35.49
N ASN A 100 5.06 -6.12 -34.19
CA ASN A 100 4.35 -5.23 -33.29
C ASN A 100 5.34 -4.42 -32.47
N PHE A 101 4.99 -3.16 -32.24
CA PHE A 101 5.63 -2.33 -31.22
C PHE A 101 4.63 -2.12 -30.10
N THR A 102 4.88 -2.73 -28.95
CA THR A 102 4.01 -2.63 -27.78
C THR A 102 4.71 -1.86 -26.67
N ALA A 103 4.09 -0.80 -26.18
CA ALA A 103 4.59 -0.01 -25.08
C ALA A 103 3.53 0.08 -23.98
N LEU A 104 3.93 -0.20 -22.73
CA LEU A 104 3.08 -0.10 -21.55
C LEU A 104 3.70 0.87 -20.54
N GLY A 105 2.97 1.93 -20.19
CA GLY A 105 3.36 2.96 -19.23
C GLY A 105 4.67 3.67 -19.59
N SER A 106 4.90 3.94 -20.89
CA SER A 106 6.19 4.36 -21.42
C SER A 106 6.05 5.59 -22.33
N ASP A 107 7.04 6.48 -22.31
CA ASP A 107 7.12 7.59 -23.26
C ASP A 107 7.77 7.08 -24.56
N VAL A 108 7.04 7.17 -25.67
CA VAL A 108 7.43 6.59 -26.96
C VAL A 108 7.66 7.69 -28.00
N VAL A 109 8.83 7.65 -28.64
CA VAL A 109 9.14 8.46 -29.81
C VAL A 109 9.36 7.53 -30.99
N VAL A 110 8.52 7.65 -32.02
CA VAL A 110 8.59 6.82 -33.23
C VAL A 110 8.96 7.71 -34.40
N ASN A 111 10.13 7.47 -34.99
CA ASN A 111 10.57 8.06 -36.26
C ASN A 111 10.81 6.99 -37.34
N GLY A 112 10.73 5.70 -37.00
CA GLY A 112 10.94 4.57 -37.92
C GLY A 112 9.66 3.96 -38.48
N THR A 113 9.78 2.75 -39.03
CA THR A 113 8.67 2.02 -39.69
C THR A 113 8.19 0.82 -38.87
N VAL A 114 6.88 0.75 -38.60
CA VAL A 114 6.23 -0.39 -37.95
C VAL A 114 5.33 -1.10 -38.97
N ASN A 115 5.68 -2.34 -39.32
CA ASN A 115 5.00 -3.09 -40.38
C ASN A 115 3.62 -3.65 -39.96
N ARG A 116 3.41 -3.99 -38.68
CA ARG A 116 2.08 -4.33 -38.14
C ARG A 116 1.60 -3.29 -37.15
N ASP A 117 1.30 -3.70 -35.92
CA ASP A 117 0.49 -2.92 -35.00
C ASP A 117 1.37 -2.13 -34.04
N LEU A 118 0.99 -0.88 -33.83
CA LEU A 118 1.59 -0.01 -32.81
C LEU A 118 0.59 0.10 -31.67
N VAL A 119 0.90 -0.52 -30.54
CA VAL A 119 0.04 -0.51 -29.36
C VAL A 119 0.76 0.22 -28.24
N VAL A 120 0.25 1.39 -27.85
CA VAL A 120 0.77 2.12 -26.69
C VAL A 120 -0.33 2.27 -25.66
N LEU A 121 -0.04 1.79 -24.45
CA LEU A 121 -0.92 1.79 -23.29
C LEU A 121 -0.30 2.71 -22.24
N PHE A 122 -0.86 3.90 -22.06
CA PHE A 122 -0.40 4.94 -21.12
C PHE A 122 0.99 5.53 -21.42
N GLY A 123 1.10 6.87 -21.43
CA GLY A 123 2.35 7.61 -21.66
C GLY A 123 2.22 8.68 -22.74
N LYS A 124 3.33 9.37 -23.06
CA LYS A 124 3.38 10.32 -24.18
C LYS A 124 3.89 9.64 -25.44
N VAL A 125 3.19 9.83 -26.56
CA VAL A 125 3.57 9.31 -27.87
C VAL A 125 3.87 10.47 -28.80
N LYS A 126 5.10 10.56 -29.30
CA LYS A 126 5.48 11.49 -30.36
C LYS A 126 5.74 10.71 -31.66
N LEU A 127 4.88 10.92 -32.65
CA LEU A 127 5.10 10.40 -34.00
C LEU A 127 5.84 11.47 -34.81
N GLY A 128 7.09 11.20 -35.14
CA GLY A 128 7.93 12.10 -35.93
C GLY A 128 7.57 12.13 -37.42
N PRO A 129 8.23 13.01 -38.20
CA PRO A 129 7.90 13.25 -39.60
C PRO A 129 8.20 12.07 -40.52
N THR A 130 9.02 11.12 -40.09
CA THR A 130 9.40 9.91 -40.86
C THR A 130 8.67 8.65 -40.38
N ALA A 131 7.77 8.77 -39.41
CA ALA A 131 7.05 7.62 -38.86
C ALA A 131 6.11 7.00 -39.90
N ASP A 132 6.24 5.69 -40.15
CA ASP A 132 5.36 4.92 -41.05
C ASP A 132 4.78 3.70 -40.30
N VAL A 133 3.48 3.74 -39.98
CA VAL A 133 2.78 2.64 -39.30
C VAL A 133 1.81 1.99 -40.27
N ARG A 134 2.14 0.78 -40.72
CA ARG A 134 1.40 0.05 -41.76
C ARG A 134 0.21 -0.77 -41.24
N GLY A 135 0.23 -1.18 -39.98
CA GLY A 135 -0.91 -1.86 -39.35
C GLY A 135 -1.80 -0.91 -38.55
N GLN A 136 -2.39 -1.43 -37.47
CA GLN A 136 -3.31 -0.68 -36.63
C GLN A 136 -2.55 0.04 -35.52
N ALA A 137 -2.72 1.36 -35.43
CA ALA A 137 -2.26 2.14 -34.29
C ALA A 137 -3.36 2.21 -33.22
N VAL A 138 -3.08 1.69 -32.03
CA VAL A 138 -3.96 1.69 -30.86
C VAL A 138 -3.29 2.45 -29.73
N PHE A 139 -3.94 3.53 -29.29
CA PHE A 139 -3.46 4.36 -28.19
C PHE A 139 -4.49 4.34 -27.07
N ILE A 140 -4.13 3.88 -25.88
CA ILE A 140 -5.05 3.82 -24.73
C ILE A 140 -4.53 4.69 -23.60
N GLY A 141 -5.21 5.79 -23.28
CA GLY A 141 -4.81 6.69 -22.19
C GLY A 141 -3.51 7.44 -22.45
N CYS A 142 -3.15 7.67 -23.71
CA CYS A 142 -1.90 8.34 -24.12
C CYS A 142 -2.12 9.79 -24.54
N GLU A 143 -1.10 10.64 -24.42
CA GLU A 143 -1.05 11.94 -25.10
C GLU A 143 -0.31 11.77 -26.43
N VAL A 144 -0.99 11.95 -27.57
CA VAL A 144 -0.43 11.67 -28.90
C VAL A 144 -0.16 12.97 -29.66
N GLU A 145 1.12 13.29 -29.86
CA GLU A 145 1.57 14.38 -30.72
C GLU A 145 1.96 13.81 -32.11
N ARG A 146 1.36 14.35 -33.18
CA ARG A 146 1.61 13.90 -34.56
C ARG A 146 2.28 14.98 -35.37
N ALA A 147 3.46 14.69 -35.92
CA ALA A 147 4.10 15.56 -36.90
C ALA A 147 3.39 15.45 -38.27
N PRO A 148 3.37 16.52 -39.09
CA PRO A 148 2.67 16.54 -40.38
C PRO A 148 3.13 15.48 -41.41
N GLY A 149 4.30 14.87 -41.21
CA GLY A 149 4.85 13.83 -42.10
C GLY A 149 4.50 12.39 -41.74
N ALA A 150 3.84 12.14 -40.59
CA ALA A 150 3.58 10.79 -40.11
C ALA A 150 2.54 10.05 -40.99
N LYS A 151 2.91 8.88 -41.51
CA LYS A 151 2.05 8.02 -42.34
C LYS A 151 1.43 6.92 -41.48
N LEU A 152 0.10 6.88 -41.44
CA LEU A 152 -0.66 5.83 -40.78
C LEU A 152 -1.56 5.17 -41.82
N ALA A 153 -1.32 3.89 -42.11
CA ALA A 153 -2.07 3.16 -43.13
C ALA A 153 -3.53 2.92 -42.75
N ARG A 154 -3.86 2.93 -41.45
CA ARG A 154 -5.23 2.78 -40.93
C ARG A 154 -5.56 3.91 -39.98
N HIS A 155 -6.86 4.21 -39.85
CA HIS A 155 -7.33 5.18 -38.86
C HIS A 155 -6.93 4.74 -37.44
N PRO A 156 -6.25 5.60 -36.67
CA PRO A 156 -5.80 5.26 -35.33
C PRO A 156 -7.00 5.11 -34.39
N LYS A 157 -6.98 4.05 -33.57
CA LYS A 157 -7.96 3.87 -32.48
C LYS A 157 -7.38 4.45 -31.21
N GLU A 158 -7.75 5.69 -30.95
CA GLU A 158 -7.50 6.36 -29.68
C GLU A 158 -8.63 6.01 -28.72
N LEU A 159 -8.33 5.44 -27.56
CA LEU A 159 -9.29 5.09 -26.51
C LEU A 159 -8.84 5.80 -25.24
N LEU A 160 -9.75 6.46 -24.51
CA LEU A 160 -9.46 7.16 -23.24
C LEU A 160 -8.36 8.24 -23.37
N THR A 161 -8.11 8.75 -24.58
CA THR A 161 -7.09 9.78 -24.85
C THR A 161 -7.63 11.16 -24.43
N ALA A 162 -6.78 12.04 -23.88
CA ALA A 162 -7.17 13.39 -23.47
C ALA A 162 -7.85 14.19 -24.61
N ALA A 163 -7.52 13.88 -25.88
CA ALA A 163 -8.16 14.45 -27.07
C ALA A 163 -9.64 14.05 -27.26
N GLN A 164 -10.11 12.94 -26.66
CA GLN A 164 -11.53 12.55 -26.69
C GLN A 164 -12.36 13.28 -25.62
N PHE A 165 -11.71 13.82 -24.60
CA PHE A 165 -12.34 14.58 -23.52
C PHE A 165 -11.63 15.93 -23.30
N PRO A 166 -11.54 16.81 -24.34
CA PRO A 166 -10.78 18.06 -24.25
C PRO A 166 -11.33 19.02 -23.18
N LYS A 167 -12.61 18.89 -22.82
CA LYS A 167 -13.27 19.63 -21.74
C LYS A 167 -13.03 19.05 -20.34
N LEU A 168 -12.35 17.91 -20.23
CA LEU A 168 -12.15 17.15 -18.98
C LEU A 168 -10.68 16.89 -18.65
N HIS A 169 -9.75 17.69 -19.21
CA HIS A 169 -8.31 17.58 -18.96
C HIS A 169 -7.96 17.49 -17.47
N TRP A 170 -8.71 18.21 -16.62
CA TRP A 170 -8.54 18.19 -15.17
C TRP A 170 -8.68 16.78 -14.58
N ALA A 171 -9.60 15.96 -15.11
CA ALA A 171 -9.84 14.60 -14.63
C ALA A 171 -8.83 13.60 -15.21
N THR A 172 -8.50 13.74 -16.50
CA THR A 172 -7.52 12.87 -17.16
C THR A 172 -6.11 13.09 -16.60
N ASP A 173 -5.75 14.33 -16.27
CA ASP A 173 -4.46 14.68 -15.66
C ASP A 173 -4.33 14.09 -14.25
N TYR A 174 -5.41 14.13 -13.46
CA TYR A 174 -5.42 13.49 -12.14
C TYR A 174 -5.42 11.97 -12.22
N LEU A 175 -6.09 11.38 -13.21
CA LEU A 175 -6.05 9.93 -13.42
C LEU A 175 -4.62 9.47 -13.77
N ALA A 176 -3.99 10.14 -14.74
CA ALA A 176 -2.65 9.80 -15.22
C ALA A 176 -1.57 10.07 -14.16
N GLN A 177 -1.62 11.24 -13.52
CA GLN A 177 -0.59 11.66 -12.58
C GLN A 177 -0.86 11.21 -11.15
N GLY A 178 -2.12 10.97 -10.75
CA GLY A 178 -2.50 10.63 -9.38
C GLY A 178 -2.82 9.14 -9.22
N VAL A 179 -3.99 8.73 -9.71
CA VAL A 179 -4.54 7.36 -9.52
C VAL A 179 -3.60 6.29 -10.06
N LEU A 180 -3.11 6.46 -11.30
CA LEU A 180 -2.24 5.48 -11.95
C LEU A 180 -0.87 5.36 -11.25
N MET A 181 -0.37 6.47 -10.70
CA MET A 181 0.90 6.52 -9.95
C MET A 181 0.72 6.17 -8.46
N LEU A 182 -0.47 5.73 -8.05
CA LEU A 182 -0.83 5.44 -6.66
C LEU A 182 -0.44 6.57 -5.69
N ARG A 183 -0.62 7.83 -6.09
CA ARG A 183 -0.45 8.99 -5.22
C ARG A 183 -1.74 9.80 -5.12
N PRO A 184 -2.29 10.04 -3.92
CA PRO A 184 -3.50 10.82 -3.76
C PRO A 184 -3.33 12.30 -4.14
N LEU A 185 -2.12 12.85 -4.02
CA LEU A 185 -1.86 14.26 -4.30
C LEU A 185 -0.75 14.44 -5.35
N PRO A 186 -1.09 14.48 -6.65
CA PRO A 186 -0.12 14.81 -7.69
C PRO A 186 0.22 16.31 -7.66
N PRO A 187 1.51 16.70 -7.59
CA PRO A 187 1.92 18.10 -7.54
C PRO A 187 1.52 18.91 -8.78
N GLY A 188 1.45 18.27 -9.94
CA GLY A 188 1.15 18.91 -11.23
C GLY A 188 -0.31 19.25 -11.47
N VAL A 189 -1.23 18.92 -10.55
CA VAL A 189 -2.68 19.08 -10.75
C VAL A 189 -3.24 20.14 -9.80
N SER A 190 -3.51 21.35 -10.31
CA SER A 190 -3.91 22.50 -9.49
C SER A 190 -5.20 22.29 -8.68
N TRP A 191 -6.21 21.63 -9.26
CA TRP A 191 -7.47 21.43 -8.56
C TRP A 191 -7.34 20.48 -7.37
N ALA A 192 -6.39 19.54 -7.40
CA ALA A 192 -6.13 18.62 -6.29
C ALA A 192 -5.65 19.39 -5.04
N TRP A 193 -4.88 20.47 -5.24
CA TRP A 193 -4.47 21.38 -4.17
C TRP A 193 -5.64 22.20 -3.62
N VAL A 194 -6.56 22.65 -4.48
CA VAL A 194 -7.79 23.34 -4.02
C VAL A 194 -8.65 22.39 -3.18
N ALA A 195 -8.84 21.15 -3.63
CA ALA A 195 -9.53 20.12 -2.86
C ALA A 195 -8.82 19.84 -1.53
N MET A 196 -7.49 19.77 -1.52
CA MET A 196 -6.70 19.60 -0.30
C MET A 196 -6.89 20.76 0.68
N ALA A 197 -6.85 22.00 0.20
CA ALA A 197 -7.09 23.19 1.02
C ALA A 197 -8.51 23.20 1.61
N MET A 198 -9.51 22.80 0.81
CA MET A 198 -10.89 22.64 1.26
C MET A 198 -11.00 21.57 2.36
N PHE A 199 -10.39 20.40 2.19
CA PHE A 199 -10.37 19.36 3.23
C PHE A 199 -9.63 19.82 4.50
N ALA A 200 -8.52 20.55 4.35
CA ALA A 200 -7.80 21.12 5.48
C ALA A 200 -8.69 22.10 6.27
N LEU A 201 -9.46 22.95 5.58
CA LEU A 201 -10.44 23.83 6.21
C LEU A 201 -11.52 23.03 6.97
N VAL A 202 -12.03 21.95 6.36
CA VAL A 202 -13.00 21.04 7.02
C VAL A 202 -12.39 20.41 8.27
N TYR A 203 -11.13 19.99 8.26
CA TYR A 203 -10.47 19.42 9.44
C TYR A 203 -10.28 20.45 10.55
N VAL A 204 -9.91 21.68 10.21
CA VAL A 204 -9.86 22.80 11.17
C VAL A 204 -11.25 23.01 11.77
N LEU A 205 -12.29 23.04 10.94
CA LEU A 205 -13.67 23.20 11.39
C LEU A 205 -14.11 22.04 12.32
N MET A 206 -13.79 20.79 11.97
CA MET A 206 -14.07 19.63 12.83
C MET A 206 -13.37 19.75 14.20
N GLN A 207 -12.14 20.23 14.24
CA GLN A 207 -11.39 20.46 15.49
C GLN A 207 -12.01 21.56 16.35
N VAL A 208 -12.60 22.60 15.74
CA VAL A 208 -13.25 23.72 16.43
C VAL A 208 -14.66 23.34 16.90
N LEU A 209 -15.45 22.66 16.06
CA LEU A 209 -16.83 22.26 16.37
C LEU A 209 -16.90 21.09 17.36
N PHE A 210 -16.00 20.11 17.24
CA PHE A 210 -16.04 18.87 18.02
C PHE A 210 -14.73 18.60 18.77
N PRO A 211 -14.19 19.55 19.57
CA PRO A 211 -12.88 19.42 20.19
C PRO A 211 -12.79 18.23 21.15
N ALA A 212 -13.85 17.95 21.91
CA ALA A 212 -13.89 16.83 22.86
C ALA A 212 -13.84 15.47 22.15
N SER A 213 -14.62 15.29 21.09
CA SER A 213 -14.65 14.05 20.30
C SER A 213 -13.32 13.80 19.59
N VAL A 214 -12.69 14.85 19.06
CA VAL A 214 -11.36 14.75 18.46
C VAL A 214 -10.32 14.36 19.52
N GLN A 215 -10.34 14.97 20.71
CA GLN A 215 -9.43 14.60 21.79
C GLN A 215 -9.64 13.16 22.29
N ALA A 216 -10.88 12.70 22.41
CA ALA A 216 -11.18 11.32 22.76
C ALA A 216 -10.62 10.33 21.73
N SER A 217 -10.75 10.66 20.44
CA SER A 217 -10.19 9.86 19.34
C SER A 217 -8.66 9.86 19.32
N VAL A 218 -8.02 10.99 19.62
CA VAL A 218 -6.56 11.07 19.84
C VAL A 218 -6.14 10.15 21.00
N GLY A 219 -6.90 10.16 22.10
CA GLY A 219 -6.67 9.26 23.24
C GLY A 219 -6.77 7.78 22.86
N ALA A 220 -7.75 7.42 22.04
CA ALA A 220 -7.89 6.05 21.52
C ALA A 220 -6.69 5.63 20.66
N LEU A 221 -6.18 6.52 19.79
CA LEU A 221 -4.96 6.28 19.01
C LEU A 221 -3.73 6.11 19.92
N GLU A 222 -3.60 6.92 20.97
CA GLU A 222 -2.49 6.85 21.90
C GLU A 222 -2.47 5.54 22.69
N GLN A 223 -3.62 5.12 23.21
CA GLN A 223 -3.74 3.97 24.10
C GLN A 223 -3.84 2.64 23.35
N ARG A 224 -4.66 2.56 22.30
CA ARG A 224 -5.04 1.30 21.63
C ARG A 224 -5.03 1.39 20.10
N PRO A 225 -3.88 1.68 19.45
CA PRO A 225 -3.78 1.89 18.01
C PRO A 225 -4.09 0.63 17.19
N VAL A 226 -3.72 -0.55 17.70
CA VAL A 226 -4.00 -1.83 17.04
C VAL A 226 -5.50 -2.10 17.05
N THR A 227 -6.14 -1.91 18.20
CA THR A 227 -7.60 -2.02 18.31
C THR A 227 -8.28 -1.02 17.39
N ALA A 228 -7.82 0.24 17.35
CA ALA A 228 -8.33 1.25 16.42
C ALA A 228 -8.17 0.84 14.94
N LEU A 229 -7.04 0.24 14.55
CA LEU A 229 -6.87 -0.24 13.18
C LEU A 229 -7.88 -1.34 12.82
N PHE A 230 -8.02 -2.35 13.69
CA PHE A 230 -8.93 -3.48 13.45
C PHE A 230 -10.40 -3.08 13.55
N THR A 231 -10.78 -2.21 14.48
CA THR A 231 -12.14 -1.68 14.55
C THR A 231 -12.46 -0.88 13.31
N GLY A 232 -11.54 -0.03 12.82
CA GLY A 232 -11.73 0.73 11.59
C GLY A 232 -11.88 -0.16 10.35
N LEU A 233 -11.06 -1.21 10.25
CA LEU A 233 -11.19 -2.22 9.19
C LEU A 233 -12.54 -2.95 9.25
N LEU A 234 -12.92 -3.42 10.44
CA LEU A 234 -14.19 -4.10 10.66
C LEU A 234 -15.39 -3.20 10.35
N THR A 235 -15.37 -1.95 10.81
CA THR A 235 -16.42 -0.96 10.51
C THR A 235 -16.51 -0.69 9.01
N SER A 236 -15.37 -0.54 8.32
CA SER A 236 -15.34 -0.31 6.87
C SER A 236 -15.95 -1.47 6.08
N ILE A 237 -15.66 -2.71 6.49
CA ILE A 237 -16.23 -3.92 5.88
C ILE A 237 -17.73 -4.04 6.20
N LEU A 238 -18.15 -3.70 7.42
CA LEU A 238 -19.53 -3.85 7.90
C LEU A 238 -20.49 -2.81 7.31
N VAL A 239 -20.01 -1.63 6.92
CA VAL A 239 -20.86 -0.58 6.32
C VAL A 239 -21.52 -1.06 5.03
N ALA A 240 -20.81 -1.80 4.17
CA ALA A 240 -21.35 -2.31 2.92
C ALA A 240 -22.56 -3.26 3.10
N PRO A 241 -22.49 -4.35 3.88
CA PRO A 241 -23.65 -5.21 4.13
C PRO A 241 -24.76 -4.49 4.91
N VAL A 242 -24.44 -3.54 5.80
CA VAL A 242 -25.46 -2.70 6.46
C VAL A 242 -26.22 -1.86 5.44
N CYS A 243 -25.53 -1.22 4.50
CA CYS A 243 -26.17 -0.48 3.42
C CYS A 243 -27.05 -1.38 2.54
N VAL A 244 -26.57 -2.58 2.18
CA VAL A 244 -27.35 -3.55 1.40
C VAL A 244 -28.60 -4.01 2.16
N LEU A 245 -28.48 -4.31 3.46
CA LEU A 245 -29.59 -4.69 4.32
C LEU A 245 -30.62 -3.56 4.45
N LEU A 246 -30.17 -2.32 4.63
CA LEU A 246 -31.05 -1.15 4.68
C LEU A 246 -31.81 -0.94 3.37
N VAL A 247 -31.18 -1.16 2.23
CA VAL A 247 -31.87 -1.11 0.93
C VAL A 247 -32.88 -2.25 0.80
N ALA A 248 -32.50 -3.47 1.20
CA ALA A 248 -33.37 -4.65 1.09
C ALA A 248 -34.63 -4.57 1.96
N THR A 249 -34.57 -3.88 3.10
CA THR A 249 -35.75 -3.68 3.98
C THR A 249 -36.74 -2.65 3.45
N GLY A 250 -36.42 -1.92 2.38
CA GLY A 250 -37.27 -0.88 1.76
C GLY A 250 -37.41 0.39 2.61
N VAL A 251 -37.74 0.25 3.89
CA VAL A 251 -37.78 1.33 4.89
C VAL A 251 -36.38 1.90 5.15
N GLY A 252 -35.35 1.05 5.12
CA GLY A 252 -33.97 1.47 5.39
C GLY A 252 -33.37 2.38 4.31
N VAL A 253 -33.98 2.52 3.14
CA VAL A 253 -33.56 3.50 2.11
C VAL A 253 -33.64 4.94 2.65
N LEU A 254 -34.58 5.23 3.55
CA LEU A 254 -34.68 6.55 4.20
C LEU A 254 -33.54 6.78 5.20
N LEU A 255 -33.06 5.71 5.85
CA LEU A 255 -31.94 5.76 6.81
C LEU A 255 -30.56 5.71 6.13
N LEU A 256 -30.49 5.23 4.88
CA LEU A 256 -29.25 5.13 4.12
C LEU A 256 -28.46 6.45 4.05
N PRO A 257 -29.04 7.61 3.67
CA PRO A 257 -28.28 8.86 3.65
C PRO A 257 -27.76 9.25 5.04
N LEU A 258 -28.52 8.99 6.10
CA LEU A 258 -28.11 9.27 7.47
C LEU A 258 -26.88 8.43 7.87
N VAL A 259 -26.90 7.13 7.56
CA VAL A 259 -25.77 6.22 7.84
C VAL A 259 -24.52 6.62 7.06
N LEU A 260 -24.66 7.00 5.78
CA LEU A 260 -23.54 7.47 4.98
C LEU A 260 -22.95 8.79 5.50
N VAL A 261 -23.80 9.73 5.91
CA VAL A 261 -23.36 11.00 6.52
C VAL A 261 -22.64 10.73 7.85
N ALA A 262 -23.17 9.85 8.70
CA ALA A 262 -22.53 9.46 9.95
C ALA A 262 -21.17 8.80 9.71
N PHE A 263 -21.07 7.90 8.72
CA PHE A 263 -19.82 7.27 8.31
C PHE A 263 -18.79 8.28 7.82
N VAL A 264 -19.18 9.19 6.92
CA VAL A 264 -18.31 10.26 6.41
C VAL A 264 -17.86 11.17 7.57
N GLY A 265 -18.77 11.57 8.45
CA GLY A 265 -18.46 12.35 9.65
C GLY A 265 -17.45 11.65 10.55
N ALA A 266 -17.61 10.35 10.80
CA ALA A 266 -16.68 9.56 11.60
C ALA A 266 -15.28 9.47 10.95
N VAL A 267 -15.21 9.33 9.62
CA VAL A 267 -13.95 9.36 8.87
C VAL A 267 -13.27 10.73 8.94
N LEU A 268 -14.02 11.83 8.77
CA LEU A 268 -13.48 13.19 8.85
C LEU A 268 -12.97 13.52 10.25
N LEU A 269 -13.74 13.17 11.29
CA LEU A 269 -13.35 13.34 12.69
C LEU A 269 -12.11 12.50 13.02
N GLY A 270 -12.10 11.24 12.58
CA GLY A 270 -10.98 10.33 12.77
C GLY A 270 -9.70 10.79 12.08
N LYS A 271 -9.80 11.31 10.85
CA LYS A 271 -8.66 11.93 10.15
C LYS A 271 -8.17 13.17 10.86
N THR A 272 -9.07 14.02 11.35
CA THR A 272 -8.70 15.22 12.13
C THR A 272 -7.91 14.83 13.39
N ALA A 273 -8.38 13.81 14.11
CA ALA A 273 -7.68 13.26 15.28
C ALA A 273 -6.30 12.70 14.91
N LEU A 274 -6.21 11.93 13.82
CA LEU A 274 -4.93 11.42 13.34
C LEU A 274 -3.96 12.53 12.96
N LEU A 275 -4.40 13.55 12.22
CA LEU A 275 -3.54 14.68 11.82
C LEU A 275 -3.02 15.43 13.06
N ARG A 276 -3.89 15.71 14.04
CA ARG A 276 -3.46 16.32 15.30
C ARG A 276 -2.47 15.44 16.06
N PHE A 277 -2.73 14.14 16.13
CA PHE A 277 -1.81 13.17 16.72
C PHE A 277 -0.45 13.16 16.00
N VAL A 278 -0.46 13.26 14.66
CA VAL A 278 0.75 13.39 13.85
C VAL A 278 1.52 14.69 14.18
N GLY A 279 0.81 15.79 14.42
CA GLY A 279 1.44 17.05 14.84
C GLY A 279 2.03 17.06 16.24
N HIS A 280 1.25 16.62 17.24
CA HIS A 280 1.66 16.63 18.66
C HIS A 280 2.98 15.88 18.86
N GLN A 281 3.11 14.77 18.17
CA GLN A 281 4.21 13.85 18.40
C GLN A 281 5.47 14.28 17.63
N PHE A 282 5.33 14.93 16.48
CA PHE A 282 6.42 15.69 15.88
C PHE A 282 6.90 16.81 16.81
N GLY A 283 5.97 17.57 17.39
CA GLY A 283 6.29 18.64 18.35
C GLY A 283 7.02 18.15 19.60
N ARG A 284 6.60 17.00 20.14
CA ARG A 284 7.29 16.35 21.26
C ARG A 284 8.70 15.89 20.91
N GLN A 285 8.92 15.36 19.71
CA GLN A 285 10.26 14.95 19.27
C GLN A 285 11.17 16.17 19.03
N ALA A 286 10.62 17.26 18.49
CA ALA A 286 11.34 18.51 18.25
C ALA A 286 11.48 19.40 19.50
N LYS A 287 10.88 19.03 20.64
CA LYS A 287 10.80 19.83 21.89
C LYS A 287 10.21 21.24 21.70
N LEU A 288 9.28 21.38 20.76
CA LEU A 288 8.61 22.64 20.46
C LEU A 288 7.32 22.75 21.28
N GLY A 289 7.35 23.48 22.40
CA GLY A 289 6.19 23.67 23.27
C GLY A 289 4.99 24.35 22.58
N LEU A 290 5.24 25.14 21.52
CA LEU A 290 4.19 25.75 20.70
C LEU A 290 3.25 24.72 20.03
N LEU A 291 3.70 23.48 19.84
CA LEU A 291 2.91 22.39 19.24
C LEU A 291 2.04 21.63 20.24
N GLU A 292 1.98 22.09 21.50
CA GLU A 292 0.95 21.65 22.45
C GLU A 292 -0.43 22.21 22.11
N HIS A 293 -0.49 23.33 21.37
CA HIS A 293 -1.75 23.89 20.88
C HIS A 293 -2.35 23.00 19.78
N GLY A 294 -3.58 22.53 20.01
CA GLY A 294 -4.23 21.55 19.14
C GLY A 294 -4.40 21.95 17.68
N LEU A 295 -4.54 23.24 17.38
CA LEU A 295 -4.65 23.75 16.00
C LEU A 295 -3.31 23.77 15.28
N LEU A 296 -2.23 24.24 15.94
CA LEU A 296 -0.89 24.25 15.34
C LEU A 296 -0.41 22.83 15.07
N ALA A 297 -0.69 21.90 15.98
CA ALA A 297 -0.45 20.49 15.78
C ALA A 297 -1.23 19.92 14.58
N LEU A 298 -2.51 20.26 14.43
CA LEU A 298 -3.30 19.84 13.28
C LEU A 298 -2.67 20.34 11.96
N VAL A 299 -2.22 21.59 11.91
CA VAL A 299 -1.57 22.18 10.72
C VAL A 299 -0.26 21.46 10.40
N VAL A 300 0.62 21.29 11.40
CA VAL A 300 1.91 20.60 11.20
C VAL A 300 1.69 19.15 10.78
N GLY A 301 0.79 18.42 11.42
CA GLY A 301 0.44 17.07 11.03
C GLY A 301 -0.18 17.00 9.63
N GLY A 302 -1.01 17.99 9.27
CA GLY A 302 -1.55 18.18 7.92
C GLY A 302 -0.45 18.35 6.87
N VAL A 303 0.55 19.20 7.13
CA VAL A 303 1.70 19.40 6.24
C VAL A 303 2.50 18.10 6.08
N ILE A 304 2.80 17.40 7.18
CA ILE A 304 3.54 16.13 7.15
C ILE A 304 2.80 15.08 6.30
N VAL A 305 1.50 14.88 6.55
CA VAL A 305 0.70 13.91 5.79
C VAL A 305 0.53 14.33 4.33
N CYS A 306 0.41 15.63 4.05
CA CYS A 306 0.37 16.17 2.69
C CYS A 306 1.63 15.79 1.92
N LEU A 307 2.82 16.00 2.51
CA LEU A 307 4.09 15.60 1.90
C LEU A 307 4.15 14.08 1.65
N LEU A 308 3.66 13.27 2.59
CA LEU A 308 3.59 11.81 2.41
C LEU A 308 2.64 11.39 1.28
N TYR A 309 1.55 12.13 1.04
CA TYR A 309 0.61 11.87 -0.06
C TYR A 309 1.18 12.18 -1.45
N MET A 310 2.28 12.94 -1.54
CA MET A 310 2.94 13.24 -2.81
C MET A 310 3.84 12.10 -3.28
N VAL A 311 4.26 11.21 -2.37
CA VAL A 311 5.17 10.10 -2.67
C VAL A 311 4.39 8.96 -3.37
N PRO A 312 4.81 8.51 -4.56
CA PRO A 312 4.19 7.37 -5.25
C PRO A 312 4.14 6.11 -4.38
N VAL A 313 3.04 5.34 -4.47
CA VAL A 313 2.76 4.11 -3.69
C VAL A 313 2.58 4.36 -2.19
N LEU A 314 3.51 5.06 -1.53
CA LEU A 314 3.44 5.42 -0.12
C LEU A 314 2.22 6.29 0.17
N GLY A 315 1.87 7.22 -0.72
CA GLY A 315 0.74 8.11 -0.52
C GLY A 315 -0.60 7.37 -0.37
N VAL A 316 -0.90 6.41 -1.25
CA VAL A 316 -2.13 5.60 -1.16
C VAL A 316 -2.12 4.72 0.09
N PHE A 317 -0.96 4.17 0.44
CA PHE A 317 -0.82 3.37 1.66
C PHE A 317 -1.07 4.20 2.92
N VAL A 318 -0.44 5.38 3.03
CA VAL A 318 -0.65 6.32 4.14
C VAL A 318 -2.10 6.76 4.18
N TRP A 319 -2.71 7.09 3.04
CA TRP A 319 -4.11 7.50 2.98
C TRP A 319 -5.07 6.40 3.45
N GLY A 320 -4.86 5.16 3.02
CA GLY A 320 -5.67 4.01 3.41
C GLY A 320 -5.54 3.70 4.90
N THR A 321 -4.31 3.52 5.38
CA THR A 321 -4.03 3.23 6.80
C THR A 321 -4.48 4.37 7.72
N ALA A 322 -4.28 5.62 7.33
CA ALA A 322 -4.77 6.79 8.05
C ALA A 322 -6.30 6.81 8.18
N THR A 323 -7.00 6.46 7.09
CA THR A 323 -8.46 6.39 7.08
C THR A 323 -8.97 5.30 8.03
N LEU A 324 -8.36 4.12 7.99
CA LEU A 324 -8.72 3.00 8.88
C LEU A 324 -8.43 3.30 10.35
N LEU A 325 -7.22 3.80 10.66
CA LEU A 325 -6.84 4.17 12.02
C LEU A 325 -7.74 5.28 12.59
N GLY A 326 -7.98 6.32 11.78
CA GLY A 326 -8.84 7.43 12.17
C GLY A 326 -10.27 6.98 12.46
N LEU A 327 -10.90 6.24 11.52
CA LEU A 327 -12.25 5.74 11.69
C LEU A 327 -12.39 4.88 12.94
N GLY A 328 -11.50 3.91 13.13
CA GLY A 328 -11.62 3.01 14.25
C GLY A 328 -11.27 3.65 15.59
N ALA A 329 -10.43 4.68 15.61
CA ALA A 329 -10.22 5.50 16.81
C ALA A 329 -11.50 6.25 17.22
N THR A 330 -12.23 6.81 16.25
CA THR A 330 -13.54 7.43 16.50
C THR A 330 -14.54 6.42 17.07
N VAL A 331 -14.60 5.21 16.48
CA VAL A 331 -15.51 4.15 16.96
C VAL A 331 -15.14 3.68 18.37
N VAL A 332 -13.85 3.45 18.65
CA VAL A 332 -13.38 3.07 19.99
C VAL A 332 -13.69 4.15 21.01
N ALA A 333 -13.48 5.42 20.66
CA ALA A 333 -13.80 6.55 21.53
C ALA A 333 -15.32 6.64 21.80
N ALA A 334 -16.16 6.41 20.77
CA ALA A 334 -17.61 6.40 20.92
C ALA A 334 -18.10 5.26 21.84
N VAL A 335 -17.58 4.04 21.66
CA VAL A 335 -17.92 2.89 22.51
C VAL A 335 -17.50 3.11 23.96
N GLN A 336 -16.31 3.68 24.19
CA GLN A 336 -15.84 4.03 25.54
C GLN A 336 -16.70 5.10 26.20
N HIS A 337 -17.25 6.04 25.43
CA HIS A 337 -18.13 7.06 25.94
C HIS A 337 -19.44 6.45 26.44
N LEU A 338 -20.06 5.58 25.64
CA LEU A 338 -21.30 4.86 26.00
C LEU A 338 -21.10 3.95 27.23
N GLY A 339 -19.95 3.28 27.33
CA GLY A 339 -19.63 2.45 28.49
C GLY A 339 -19.58 3.26 29.80
N LYS A 340 -18.97 4.45 29.76
CA LYS A 340 -18.88 5.34 30.93
C LYS A 340 -20.22 5.90 31.36
N GLU A 341 -21.15 6.13 30.43
CA GLU A 341 -22.51 6.54 30.74
C GLU A 341 -23.27 5.41 31.45
N ASN A 342 -23.14 4.17 30.95
CA ASN A 342 -23.72 3.00 31.59
C ASN A 342 -23.13 2.73 32.99
N GLU A 343 -21.81 2.92 33.18
CA GLU A 343 -21.15 2.80 34.49
C GLU A 343 -21.59 3.91 35.45
N ARG A 344 -21.71 5.16 34.99
CA ARG A 344 -22.27 6.26 35.80
C ARG A 344 -23.73 6.02 36.18
N ALA A 345 -24.51 5.38 35.32
CA ALA A 345 -25.88 4.98 35.62
C ALA A 345 -25.94 3.77 36.58
N ALA A 346 -24.89 2.95 36.65
CA ALA A 346 -24.83 1.72 37.46
C ALA A 346 -24.25 1.89 38.88
N GLY A 347 -23.68 3.05 39.22
CA GLY A 347 -23.56 3.49 40.61
C GLY A 347 -22.15 3.58 41.22
N ASP A 348 -22.06 4.53 42.16
CA ASP A 348 -21.00 4.77 43.14
C ASP A 348 -20.69 3.52 43.98
N ILE A 349 -19.72 2.72 43.56
CA ILE A 349 -19.03 1.78 44.45
C ILE A 349 -17.58 2.27 44.58
N PRO A 350 -17.14 2.67 45.79
CA PRO A 350 -15.76 3.09 45.99
C PRO A 350 -14.80 1.95 45.62
N PRO A 351 -13.69 2.25 44.92
CA PRO A 351 -12.74 1.23 44.53
C PRO A 351 -12.07 0.60 45.76
N VAL A 352 -12.10 -0.73 45.83
CA VAL A 352 -11.30 -1.51 46.77
C VAL A 352 -9.82 -1.33 46.41
N PRO A 353 -8.95 -0.89 47.33
CA PRO A 353 -7.52 -0.73 47.07
C PRO A 353 -6.90 -2.07 46.68
N THR A 354 -6.48 -2.21 45.40
CA THR A 354 -5.81 -3.41 44.87
C THR A 354 -4.32 -3.16 44.68
N ASP A 355 -3.67 -2.48 45.63
CA ASP A 355 -2.23 -2.25 45.62
C ASP A 355 -1.56 -3.10 46.69
N ALA A 356 -1.34 -4.39 46.40
CA ALA A 356 -0.47 -5.25 47.20
C ALA A 356 0.03 -6.50 46.44
N LEU A 357 0.43 -6.37 45.17
CA LEU A 357 1.30 -7.39 44.56
C LEU A 357 2.41 -6.67 43.78
N GLY A 358 3.61 -6.72 44.37
CA GLY A 358 4.80 -5.99 43.94
C GLY A 358 5.08 -6.14 42.45
N THR A 359 5.02 -5.01 41.74
CA THR A 359 5.59 -4.91 40.41
C THR A 359 7.11 -4.96 40.56
N THR A 360 7.72 -6.00 39.99
CA THR A 360 9.17 -6.18 39.96
C THR A 360 9.85 -4.96 39.34
N GLY A 361 10.91 -4.48 39.98
CA GLY A 361 11.57 -3.19 39.69
C GLY A 361 12.19 -3.03 38.30
N GLU A 362 12.07 -4.01 37.41
CA GLU A 362 12.48 -3.88 36.00
C GLU A 362 11.40 -3.26 35.13
N ALA A 363 10.11 -3.44 35.45
CA ALA A 363 9.01 -2.86 34.67
C ALA A 363 8.89 -1.33 34.84
N THR A 364 9.52 -0.79 35.90
CA THR A 364 9.62 0.64 36.20
C THR A 364 10.80 1.32 35.50
N LEU A 365 11.72 0.55 34.89
CA LEU A 365 12.87 1.08 34.17
C LEU A 365 12.47 1.92 32.95
N PRO A 366 13.31 2.90 32.56
CA PRO A 366 12.99 3.81 31.47
C PRO A 366 12.79 3.05 30.15
N ARG A 367 11.63 3.28 29.53
CA ARG A 367 11.22 2.63 28.29
C ARG A 367 12.01 3.15 27.10
N VAL A 368 12.34 2.26 26.18
CA VAL A 368 13.21 2.55 25.04
C VAL A 368 12.41 2.88 23.79
N GLY A 369 12.76 3.98 23.11
CA GLY A 369 12.12 4.41 21.86
C GLY A 369 12.63 3.70 20.60
N PHE A 370 12.05 4.03 19.45
CA PHE A 370 12.29 3.36 18.17
C PHE A 370 13.78 3.22 17.78
N TRP A 371 14.55 4.32 17.73
CA TRP A 371 15.90 4.30 17.15
C TRP A 371 16.85 3.28 17.77
N LYS A 372 16.88 3.18 19.10
CA LYS A 372 17.72 2.18 19.80
C LYS A 372 17.31 0.75 19.46
N ARG A 373 16.01 0.49 19.28
CA ARG A 373 15.51 -0.82 18.86
C ARG A 373 15.84 -1.10 17.41
N PHE A 374 15.71 -0.11 16.53
CA PHE A 374 16.07 -0.22 15.12
C PHE A 374 17.54 -0.60 14.96
N PHE A 375 18.46 0.12 15.62
CA PHE A 375 19.89 -0.21 15.55
C PHE A 375 20.23 -1.56 16.18
N ALA A 376 19.57 -1.93 17.29
CA ALA A 376 19.72 -3.27 17.87
C ALA A 376 19.27 -4.37 16.89
N THR A 377 18.09 -4.23 16.29
CA THR A 377 17.55 -5.17 15.30
C THR A 377 18.37 -5.19 14.01
N LEU A 378 18.94 -4.05 13.59
CA LEU A 378 19.84 -3.99 12.43
C LEU A 378 21.13 -4.80 12.69
N LEU A 379 21.68 -4.72 13.91
CA LEU A 379 22.83 -5.52 14.31
C LEU A 379 22.49 -7.02 14.31
N ASP A 380 21.33 -7.40 14.83
CA ASP A 380 20.83 -8.78 14.75
C ASP A 380 20.68 -9.25 13.29
N ALA A 381 20.21 -8.37 12.40
CA ALA A 381 20.02 -8.67 10.97
C ALA A 381 21.34 -8.92 10.24
N VAL A 382 22.37 -8.15 10.53
CA VAL A 382 23.73 -8.37 10.00
C VAL A 382 24.28 -9.70 10.51
N LEU A 383 24.14 -10.00 11.80
CA LEU A 383 24.67 -11.22 12.39
C LEU A 383 24.01 -12.49 11.83
N ILE A 384 22.67 -12.51 11.77
CA ILE A 384 21.91 -13.64 11.23
C ILE A 384 22.09 -13.73 9.71
N GLY A 385 22.08 -12.58 9.02
CA GLY A 385 22.28 -12.49 7.58
C GLY A 385 23.63 -13.04 7.15
N ALA A 386 24.72 -12.69 7.86
CA ALA A 386 26.05 -13.23 7.59
C ALA A 386 26.09 -14.75 7.83
N THR A 387 25.56 -15.21 8.96
CA THR A 387 25.56 -16.65 9.33
C THR A 387 24.76 -17.49 8.31
N VAL A 388 23.54 -17.08 7.99
CA VAL A 388 22.64 -17.80 7.08
C VAL A 388 23.08 -17.64 5.62
N GLY A 389 23.63 -16.49 5.26
CA GLY A 389 24.17 -16.20 3.93
C GLY A 389 25.34 -17.10 3.56
N ILE A 390 26.27 -17.31 4.51
CA ILE A 390 27.42 -18.20 4.34
C ILE A 390 26.99 -19.67 4.23
N VAL A 391 26.03 -20.10 5.05
CA VAL A 391 25.66 -21.54 5.16
C VAL A 391 24.64 -21.98 4.11
N THR A 392 23.67 -21.13 3.78
CA THR A 392 22.48 -21.54 2.98
C THR A 392 22.21 -20.65 1.77
N LYS A 393 23.15 -19.76 1.40
CA LYS A 393 22.97 -18.74 0.36
C LYS A 393 21.75 -17.82 0.61
N GLY A 394 21.34 -17.67 1.87
CA GLY A 394 20.26 -16.75 2.28
C GLY A 394 18.84 -17.31 2.18
N LEU A 395 18.63 -18.52 1.64
CA LEU A 395 17.29 -19.08 1.42
C LEU A 395 16.49 -19.26 2.72
N LEU A 396 17.19 -19.54 3.84
CA LEU A 396 16.56 -19.77 5.14
C LEU A 396 16.54 -18.53 6.04
N PHE A 397 16.76 -17.32 5.51
CA PHE A 397 16.83 -16.11 6.33
C PHE A 397 15.53 -15.82 7.11
N PRO A 398 14.32 -15.81 6.51
CA PRO A 398 13.09 -15.53 7.25
C PRO A 398 12.78 -16.53 8.40
N PRO A 399 12.86 -17.86 8.21
CA PRO A 399 12.61 -18.80 9.30
C PRO A 399 13.71 -18.75 10.37
N ALA A 400 14.98 -18.58 9.99
CA ALA A 400 16.07 -18.43 10.96
C ALA A 400 15.93 -17.14 11.80
N TRP A 401 15.57 -16.02 11.15
CA TRP A 401 15.26 -14.76 11.80
C TRP A 401 14.14 -14.89 12.83
N PHE A 402 13.05 -15.54 12.44
CA PHE A 402 11.91 -15.77 13.30
C PHE A 402 12.27 -16.65 14.51
N LEU A 403 12.91 -17.79 14.26
CA LEU A 403 13.29 -18.74 15.31
C LEU A 403 14.27 -18.11 16.30
N TYR A 404 15.26 -17.36 15.81
CA TYR A 404 16.21 -16.64 16.64
C TYR A 404 15.51 -15.71 17.63
N HIS A 405 14.58 -14.87 17.16
CA HIS A 405 13.88 -13.91 18.02
C HIS A 405 13.02 -14.61 19.06
N VAL A 406 12.28 -15.67 18.68
CA VAL A 406 11.45 -16.43 19.61
C VAL A 406 12.30 -17.06 20.71
N VAL A 407 13.39 -17.74 20.35
CA VAL A 407 14.28 -18.44 21.30
C VAL A 407 14.97 -17.44 22.22
N MET A 408 15.54 -16.36 21.66
CA MET A 408 16.27 -15.36 22.45
C MET A 408 15.36 -14.58 23.40
N TRP A 409 14.16 -14.20 22.96
CA TRP A 409 13.17 -13.54 23.82
C TRP A 409 12.64 -14.45 24.92
N TRP A 410 12.43 -15.73 24.63
CA TRP A 410 12.02 -16.71 25.65
C TRP A 410 13.13 -16.99 26.66
N TRP A 411 14.37 -17.20 26.19
CA TRP A 411 15.46 -17.64 27.07
C TRP A 411 16.09 -16.51 27.89
N LYS A 412 16.41 -15.38 27.24
CA LYS A 412 17.17 -14.28 27.87
C LYS A 412 16.36 -13.00 28.02
N GLY A 413 15.17 -12.92 27.40
CA GLY A 413 14.39 -11.67 27.38
C GLY A 413 15.08 -10.55 26.62
N THR A 414 16.06 -10.85 25.77
CA THR A 414 16.83 -9.90 24.96
C THR A 414 17.37 -10.59 23.72
N THR A 415 17.82 -9.84 22.71
CA THR A 415 18.60 -10.33 21.57
C THR A 415 20.08 -9.96 21.73
N ILE A 416 20.94 -10.41 20.81
CA ILE A 416 22.37 -10.06 20.82
C ILE A 416 22.53 -8.55 20.63
N GLY A 417 21.84 -7.98 19.65
CA GLY A 417 21.74 -6.53 19.47
C GLY A 417 21.12 -5.85 20.68
N GLY A 418 20.10 -6.47 21.29
CA GLY A 418 19.55 -6.01 22.57
C GLY A 418 20.60 -5.91 23.67
N ILE A 419 21.48 -6.91 23.83
CA ILE A 419 22.57 -6.91 24.82
C ILE A 419 23.52 -5.74 24.56
N VAL A 420 23.95 -5.53 23.31
CA VAL A 420 24.85 -4.44 22.93
C VAL A 420 24.27 -3.05 23.26
N PHE A 421 22.95 -2.88 23.04
CA PHE A 421 22.26 -1.62 23.33
C PHE A 421 21.65 -1.55 24.75
N GLY A 422 21.87 -2.57 25.59
CA GLY A 422 21.34 -2.65 26.96
C GLY A 422 19.81 -2.68 27.02
N LEU A 423 19.17 -3.40 26.10
CA LEU A 423 17.72 -3.52 25.97
C LEU A 423 17.25 -4.84 26.58
N ARG A 424 16.18 -4.80 27.37
CA ARG A 424 15.51 -6.02 27.82
C ARG A 424 14.00 -5.92 27.62
N ILE A 425 13.41 -7.03 27.20
CA ILE A 425 11.98 -7.22 27.08
C ILE A 425 11.49 -7.81 28.40
N VAL A 426 10.58 -7.08 29.03
CA VAL A 426 9.89 -7.52 30.25
C VAL A 426 8.40 -7.48 30.02
N ARG A 427 7.65 -8.34 30.71
CA ARG A 427 6.20 -8.34 30.63
C ARG A 427 5.63 -7.24 31.51
N GLU A 428 4.47 -6.69 31.14
CA GLU A 428 3.86 -5.58 31.88
C GLU A 428 3.44 -5.97 33.31
N ASP A 429 3.14 -7.25 33.54
CA ASP A 429 2.84 -7.82 34.86
C ASP A 429 4.09 -8.16 35.69
N GLY A 430 5.29 -7.80 35.20
CA GLY A 430 6.55 -8.05 35.88
C GLY A 430 7.05 -9.50 35.82
N ARG A 431 6.34 -10.40 35.13
CA ARG A 431 6.74 -11.81 34.95
C ARG A 431 7.75 -11.96 33.82
N ALA A 432 8.51 -13.07 33.83
CA ALA A 432 9.39 -13.43 32.74
C ALA A 432 8.59 -13.69 31.44
N VAL A 433 9.24 -13.47 30.29
CA VAL A 433 8.64 -13.71 28.98
C VAL A 433 8.54 -15.21 28.75
N THR A 434 7.31 -15.74 28.65
CA THR A 434 7.09 -17.15 28.34
C THR A 434 7.22 -17.40 26.82
N LEU A 435 7.43 -18.67 26.43
CA LEU A 435 7.52 -19.05 25.02
C LEU A 435 6.27 -18.61 24.22
N GLY A 436 5.08 -18.74 24.80
CA GLY A 436 3.83 -18.29 24.19
C GLY A 436 3.80 -16.79 23.94
N VAL A 437 4.25 -15.98 24.92
CA VAL A 437 4.34 -14.52 24.78
C VAL A 437 5.39 -14.14 23.72
N ALA A 438 6.54 -14.80 23.69
CA ALA A 438 7.57 -14.59 22.67
C ALA A 438 7.07 -14.93 21.26
N LEU A 439 6.31 -16.02 21.10
CA LEU A 439 5.72 -16.42 19.83
C LEU A 439 4.66 -15.43 19.35
N VAL A 440 3.73 -15.03 20.23
CA VAL A 440 2.71 -14.01 19.93
C VAL A 440 3.37 -12.70 19.53
N ARG A 441 4.41 -12.28 20.26
CA ARG A 441 5.21 -11.08 19.93
C ARG A 441 5.87 -11.20 18.55
N ALA A 442 6.44 -12.36 18.21
CA ALA A 442 7.08 -12.59 16.93
C ALA A 442 6.06 -12.55 15.78
N LEU A 443 4.94 -13.25 15.89
CA LEU A 443 3.86 -13.21 14.89
C LEU A 443 3.28 -11.79 14.72
N ALA A 444 3.07 -11.07 15.82
CA ALA A 444 2.62 -9.67 15.78
C ALA A 444 3.68 -8.73 15.16
N SER A 445 4.96 -9.09 15.23
CA SER A 445 6.03 -8.34 14.58
C SER A 445 6.00 -8.51 13.05
N LEU A 446 5.58 -9.69 12.53
CA LEU A 446 5.29 -9.85 11.09
C LEU A 446 4.16 -8.94 10.65
N PHE A 447 3.09 -8.82 11.44
CA PHE A 447 2.02 -7.86 11.15
C PHE A 447 2.53 -6.41 11.11
N SER A 448 3.40 -6.05 12.06
CA SER A 448 4.06 -4.73 12.09
C SER A 448 4.93 -4.50 10.84
N LEU A 449 5.51 -5.56 10.27
CA LEU A 449 6.33 -5.53 9.06
C LEU A 449 5.47 -5.41 7.79
N ILE A 450 4.39 -6.19 7.68
CA ILE A 450 3.42 -6.14 6.58
C ILE A 450 2.82 -4.73 6.45
N ALA A 451 2.60 -4.06 7.57
CA ALA A 451 2.23 -2.64 7.61
C ALA A 451 3.40 -1.68 7.26
N LEU A 452 4.33 -2.08 6.38
CA LEU A 452 5.55 -1.36 5.98
C LEU A 452 6.40 -0.88 7.16
N GLY A 453 6.47 -1.68 8.22
CA GLY A 453 7.22 -1.33 9.43
C GLY A 453 6.54 -0.30 10.33
N LEU A 454 5.35 0.22 9.99
CA LEU A 454 4.65 1.26 10.75
C LEU A 454 4.45 0.86 12.22
N GLY A 455 4.18 -0.41 12.49
CA GLY A 455 4.04 -0.92 13.86
C GLY A 455 5.32 -0.87 14.68
N PHE A 456 6.50 -0.92 14.04
CA PHE A 456 7.80 -0.72 14.70
C PHE A 456 8.07 0.77 14.95
N PHE A 457 7.84 1.61 13.93
CA PHE A 457 7.99 3.07 14.04
C PHE A 457 7.11 3.66 15.15
N TRP A 458 5.98 3.02 15.44
CA TRP A 458 5.08 3.42 16.53
C TRP A 458 5.75 3.49 17.92
N ALA A 459 6.82 2.74 18.17
CA ALA A 459 7.58 2.85 19.42
C ALA A 459 8.30 4.20 19.59
N GLY A 460 8.54 4.93 18.51
CA GLY A 460 9.09 6.29 18.54
C GLY A 460 8.03 7.37 18.77
N TRP A 461 6.77 7.01 18.52
CA TRP A 461 5.63 7.92 18.48
C TRP A 461 4.65 7.71 19.64
N SER A 462 4.64 6.56 20.30
CA SER A 462 3.78 6.33 21.45
C SER A 462 4.37 6.96 22.72
N ARG A 463 3.51 7.56 23.56
CA ARG A 463 3.91 8.10 24.89
C ARG A 463 4.57 7.03 25.76
N GLU A 464 4.08 5.81 25.65
CA GLU A 464 4.57 4.63 26.36
C GLU A 464 5.81 4.00 25.73
N ARG A 465 6.27 4.48 24.56
CA ARG A 465 7.35 3.90 23.76
C ARG A 465 7.16 2.41 23.48
N ARG A 466 5.92 2.00 23.15
CA ARG A 466 5.56 0.62 22.79
C ARG A 466 5.26 0.52 21.30
N ALA A 467 5.75 -0.54 20.66
CA ALA A 467 5.37 -0.93 19.31
C ALA A 467 4.02 -1.66 19.31
N TRP A 468 3.43 -1.88 18.13
CA TRP A 468 2.18 -2.63 18.03
C TRP A 468 2.29 -4.06 18.54
N HIS A 469 3.37 -4.75 18.18
CA HIS A 469 3.65 -6.12 18.65
C HIS A 469 3.94 -6.20 20.15
N ASP A 470 4.49 -5.14 20.75
CA ASP A 470 4.67 -5.07 22.20
C ASP A 470 3.32 -5.02 22.92
N ARG A 471 2.38 -4.21 22.41
CA ARG A 471 1.03 -4.09 22.97
C ARG A 471 0.23 -5.37 22.82
N ILE A 472 0.31 -6.03 21.67
CA ILE A 472 -0.38 -7.31 21.42
C ILE A 472 0.16 -8.39 22.38
N ALA A 473 1.47 -8.41 22.65
CA ALA A 473 2.08 -9.39 23.53
C ALA A 473 2.08 -9.01 25.03
N GLY A 474 1.60 -7.81 25.40
CA GLY A 474 1.65 -7.32 26.79
C GLY A 474 3.08 -7.15 27.33
N THR A 475 4.00 -6.70 26.48
CA THR A 475 5.43 -6.57 26.79
C THR A 475 5.91 -5.13 26.65
N ILE A 476 7.02 -4.81 27.30
CA ILE A 476 7.72 -3.53 27.20
C ILE A 476 9.21 -3.74 27.02
N VAL A 477 9.86 -2.83 26.29
CA VAL A 477 11.32 -2.82 26.17
C VAL A 477 11.87 -1.71 27.04
N VAL A 478 12.68 -2.09 28.00
CA VAL A 478 13.29 -1.20 28.99
C VAL A 478 14.79 -1.09 28.76
N GLN A 479 15.36 0.05 29.16
CA GLN A 479 16.80 0.28 29.16
C GLN A 479 17.38 -0.21 30.47
N MET A 480 18.34 -1.11 30.40
CA MET A 480 19.06 -1.59 31.56
C MET A 480 20.15 -0.59 32.01
N PRO A 481 20.38 -0.44 33.33
CA PRO A 481 21.48 0.36 33.87
C PRO A 481 22.84 -0.14 33.34
N ARG A 482 23.74 0.80 33.04
CA ARG A 482 25.10 0.47 32.59
C ARG A 482 25.84 -0.27 33.70
N GLY A 483 26.36 -1.47 33.41
CA GLY A 483 27.12 -2.31 34.35
C GLY A 483 26.41 -3.59 34.81
N MET A 484 25.14 -3.79 34.43
CA MET A 484 24.42 -5.04 34.71
C MET A 484 24.64 -6.03 33.55
N SER A 485 25.18 -7.23 33.84
CA SER A 485 25.37 -8.27 32.82
C SER A 485 24.01 -8.79 32.35
N LEU A 486 23.78 -8.79 31.03
CA LEU A 486 22.64 -9.42 30.37
C LEU A 486 22.99 -10.80 29.80
N LEU A 487 24.20 -11.29 30.09
CA LEU A 487 24.71 -12.62 29.74
C LEU A 487 24.48 -13.61 30.86
#